data_AF-A0A1X2H363-F1
#
_entry.id   AF-A0A1X2H363-F1
#
_cell.length_a   1.000
_cell.length_b   1.000
_cell.length_c   1.000
_cell.angle_alpha   90.00
_cell.angle_beta   90.00
_cell.angle_gamma   90.00
#
_symmetry.space_group_name_H-M   'P 1'
#
loop_
_entity.id
_entity.type
_entity.pdbx_description
1 polymer ?
#
loop_
_entity_poly.entity_id
_entity_poly.type
_entity_poly.pdbx_seq_one_letter_code
_entity_poly.pdbx_strand_id
1 'polypeptide(L)'
;MDDDTSFMKQRLALDDRPTRILSKKVNNWLTNLPNESNESLQNSLESLLVLASSYEVSVNRHPLIQRANLADIDSYEDVNEKTAHIVANSAGQIANLKEELKEAQRIRDHKLQYDVVAREIMTLDTRDGYEQSIGDLERDIELLKNEKLKKEQAYISRQEKYSALLDTLKNLQKDIEQEREENAEMDKRLMDADRDYESSDEEAMSETGEEENKEEEPTVNGTSHRFKERNDDDEEGLDDEEGMVIDDEVAAGRS
;
A
#
# COMPACT_ATOMS: atom_id res chain seq x y z
N MET A 1 15.80 2.72 -60.21
CA MET A 1 15.68 4.10 -59.71
C MET A 1 16.75 5.03 -60.31
N ASP A 2 17.94 4.53 -60.65
CA ASP A 2 18.97 5.35 -61.32
C ASP A 2 18.64 5.71 -62.78
N ASP A 3 17.96 4.84 -63.52
CA ASP A 3 17.61 5.08 -64.94
C ASP A 3 16.67 6.26 -65.15
N ASP A 4 15.67 6.47 -64.28
CA ASP A 4 14.73 7.60 -64.40
C ASP A 4 15.43 8.94 -64.10
N THR A 5 16.35 8.95 -63.14
CA THR A 5 17.16 10.15 -62.85
C THR A 5 18.16 10.45 -63.96
N SER A 6 18.73 9.42 -64.59
CA SER A 6 19.64 9.53 -65.73
C SER A 6 18.89 10.03 -66.97
N PHE A 7 17.72 9.46 -67.26
CA PHE A 7 16.84 9.88 -68.35
C PHE A 7 16.35 11.32 -68.17
N MET A 8 15.97 11.71 -66.94
CA MET A 8 15.53 13.08 -66.65
C MET A 8 16.69 14.09 -66.73
N LYS A 9 17.89 13.73 -66.26
CA LYS A 9 19.12 14.52 -66.45
C LYS A 9 19.47 14.68 -67.93
N GLN A 10 19.33 13.63 -68.73
CA GLN A 10 19.60 13.67 -70.18
C GLN A 10 18.57 14.52 -70.94
N ARG A 11 17.30 14.51 -70.52
CA ARG A 11 16.24 15.36 -71.09
C ARG A 11 16.36 16.84 -70.68
N LEU A 12 16.89 17.11 -69.49
CA LEU A 12 17.16 18.46 -69.00
C LEU A 12 18.45 19.04 -69.60
N ALA A 13 19.47 18.21 -69.85
CA ALA A 13 20.74 18.62 -70.44
C ALA A 13 20.68 18.90 -71.95
N LEU A 14 19.63 18.42 -72.64
CA LEU A 14 19.46 18.56 -74.07
C LEU A 14 18.15 19.30 -74.39
N ASP A 15 18.04 20.57 -73.99
CA ASP A 15 17.15 21.48 -74.69
C ASP A 15 17.77 21.79 -76.08
N ASP A 16 17.81 20.77 -76.94
CA ASP A 16 18.32 20.85 -78.32
C ASP A 16 17.25 21.44 -79.28
N ARG A 17 16.11 21.86 -78.73
CA ARG A 17 15.03 22.50 -79.48
C ARG A 17 15.42 23.91 -79.94
N PRO A 18 15.89 24.84 -79.09
CA PRO A 18 16.33 26.17 -79.50
C PRO A 18 17.52 26.13 -80.47
N THR A 19 18.50 25.24 -80.26
CA THR A 19 19.62 25.01 -81.18
C THR A 19 19.15 24.51 -82.55
N ARG A 20 18.21 23.56 -82.59
CA ARG A 20 17.62 23.07 -83.84
C ARG A 20 16.78 24.13 -84.56
N ILE A 21 16.07 25.00 -83.82
CA ILE A 21 15.33 26.12 -84.40
C ILE A 21 16.28 27.16 -84.99
N LEU A 22 17.35 27.51 -84.25
CA LEU A 22 18.40 28.42 -84.71
C LEU A 22 19.06 27.88 -85.98
N SER A 23 19.46 26.60 -85.98
CA SER A 23 20.04 25.93 -87.15
C SER A 23 19.12 25.97 -88.37
N LYS A 24 17.82 25.65 -88.21
CA LYS A 24 16.85 25.73 -89.31
C LYS A 24 16.70 27.15 -89.85
N LYS A 25 16.70 28.16 -88.97
CA LYS A 25 16.52 29.57 -89.35
C LYS A 25 17.74 30.13 -90.08
N VAL A 26 18.94 29.77 -89.62
CA VAL A 26 20.21 30.09 -90.31
C VAL A 26 20.23 29.45 -91.70
N ASN A 27 19.92 28.16 -91.81
CA ASN A 27 19.92 27.47 -93.09
C ASN A 27 18.89 28.07 -94.07
N ASN A 28 17.69 28.40 -93.59
CA ASN A 28 16.65 29.05 -94.40
C ASN A 28 17.09 30.44 -94.89
N TRP A 29 17.70 31.25 -94.02
CA TRP A 29 18.24 32.55 -94.39
C TRP A 29 19.35 32.42 -95.47
N LEU A 30 20.26 31.46 -95.32
CA LEU A 30 21.32 31.19 -96.30
C LEU A 30 20.78 30.71 -97.65
N THR A 31 19.72 29.90 -97.68
CA THR A 31 19.11 29.42 -98.94
C THR A 31 18.34 30.51 -99.69
N ASN A 32 17.80 31.50 -98.98
CA ASN A 32 16.99 32.57 -99.57
C ASN A 32 17.81 33.80 -99.94
N LEU A 33 19.09 33.87 -99.53
CA LEU A 33 20.04 34.92 -99.85
C LEU A 33 20.09 35.32 -101.35
N PRO A 34 20.02 34.39 -102.32
CA PRO A 34 20.06 34.72 -103.75
C PRO A 34 18.71 35.14 -104.35
N ASN A 35 17.58 34.85 -103.69
CA ASN A 35 16.25 34.83 -104.30
C ASN A 35 15.25 35.84 -103.68
N GLU A 36 15.57 36.45 -102.53
CA GLU A 36 14.67 37.39 -101.84
C GLU A 36 15.07 38.86 -102.02
N SER A 37 14.09 39.75 -101.81
CA SER A 37 14.32 41.20 -101.67
C SER A 37 15.22 41.50 -100.47
N ASN A 38 16.06 42.52 -100.59
CA ASN A 38 16.97 42.98 -99.54
C ASN A 38 16.24 43.30 -98.22
N GLU A 39 15.02 43.84 -98.30
CA GLU A 39 14.20 44.16 -97.12
C GLU A 39 13.72 42.91 -96.36
N SER A 40 13.33 41.85 -97.08
CA SER A 40 12.95 40.56 -96.49
C SER A 40 14.15 39.89 -95.80
N LEU A 41 15.31 39.96 -96.46
CA LEU A 41 16.55 39.38 -95.95
C LEU A 41 17.02 40.07 -94.67
N GLN A 42 16.88 41.41 -94.60
CA GLN A 42 17.19 42.20 -93.41
C GLN A 42 16.27 41.85 -92.25
N ASN A 43 14.95 41.79 -92.48
CA ASN A 43 13.97 41.41 -91.44
C ASN A 43 14.22 39.99 -90.90
N SER A 44 14.60 39.05 -91.77
CA SER A 44 14.94 37.68 -91.39
C SER A 44 16.24 37.61 -90.58
N LEU A 45 17.24 38.42 -90.91
CA LEU A 45 18.49 38.56 -90.15
C LEU A 45 18.26 39.16 -88.77
N GLU A 46 17.45 40.22 -88.64
CA GLU A 46 17.10 40.81 -87.34
C GLU A 46 16.39 39.78 -86.45
N SER A 47 15.46 39.02 -87.04
CA SER A 47 14.75 37.94 -86.36
C SER A 47 15.68 36.78 -85.95
N LEU A 48 16.74 36.52 -86.71
CA LEU A 48 17.78 35.55 -86.36
C LEU A 48 18.64 36.05 -85.19
N LEU A 49 19.00 37.33 -85.19
CA LEU A 49 19.80 37.97 -84.13
C LEU A 49 19.05 37.95 -82.79
N VAL A 50 17.75 38.27 -82.79
CA VAL A 50 16.89 38.17 -81.60
C VAL A 50 16.86 36.74 -81.06
N LEU A 51 16.74 35.75 -81.95
CA LEU A 51 16.74 34.34 -81.55
C LEU A 51 18.10 33.93 -80.93
N ALA A 52 19.22 34.34 -81.54
CA ALA A 52 20.55 34.09 -81.02
C ALA A 52 20.77 34.73 -79.64
N SER A 53 20.35 35.98 -79.46
CA SER A 53 20.43 36.69 -78.16
C SER A 53 19.58 36.01 -77.09
N SER A 54 18.36 35.56 -77.42
CA SER A 54 17.52 34.82 -76.48
C SER A 54 18.12 33.48 -76.06
N TYR A 55 18.81 32.80 -76.99
CA TYR A 55 19.51 31.56 -76.71
C TYR A 55 20.74 31.79 -75.82
N GLU A 56 21.51 32.84 -76.08
CA GLU A 56 22.65 33.24 -75.23
C GLU A 56 22.22 33.51 -73.79
N VAL A 57 21.13 34.26 -73.58
CA VAL A 57 20.57 34.51 -72.25
C VAL A 57 20.15 33.20 -71.57
N SER A 58 19.51 32.30 -72.32
CA SER A 58 19.11 30.98 -71.79
C SER A 58 20.34 30.16 -71.35
N VAL A 59 21.38 30.07 -72.19
CA VAL A 59 22.61 29.34 -71.86
C VAL A 59 23.28 29.92 -70.61
N ASN A 60 23.37 31.25 -70.51
CA ASN A 60 23.97 31.93 -69.36
C ASN A 60 23.16 31.75 -68.06
N ARG A 61 21.86 31.46 -68.14
CA ARG A 61 21.01 31.19 -66.97
C ARG A 61 21.28 29.83 -66.33
N HIS A 62 21.64 28.80 -67.10
CA HIS A 62 21.87 27.45 -66.60
C HIS A 62 22.94 27.35 -65.49
N PRO A 63 24.16 27.91 -65.65
CA PRO A 63 25.18 27.84 -64.59
C PRO A 63 24.77 28.62 -63.33
N LEU A 64 23.97 29.69 -63.47
CA LEU A 64 23.43 30.43 -62.31
C LEU A 64 22.45 29.59 -61.51
N ILE A 65 21.53 28.88 -62.19
CA ILE A 65 20.61 27.95 -61.55
C ILE A 65 21.38 26.81 -60.90
N GLN A 66 22.37 26.23 -61.58
CA GLN A 66 23.18 25.16 -61.02
C GLN A 66 23.89 25.61 -59.74
N ARG A 67 24.46 26.82 -59.73
CA ARG A 67 25.09 27.39 -58.55
C ARG A 67 24.10 27.60 -57.40
N ALA A 68 22.90 28.11 -57.70
CA ALA A 68 21.86 28.27 -56.69
C ALA A 68 21.42 26.92 -56.10
N ASN A 69 21.19 25.92 -56.95
CA ASN A 69 20.80 24.58 -56.51
C ASN A 69 21.88 23.91 -55.65
N LEU A 70 23.17 24.12 -55.96
CA LEU A 70 24.26 23.61 -55.11
C LEU A 70 24.24 24.26 -53.72
N ALA A 71 24.05 25.58 -53.65
CA ALA A 71 23.93 26.29 -52.38
C ALA A 71 22.69 25.84 -51.58
N ASP A 72 21.58 25.57 -52.28
CA ASP A 72 20.36 25.05 -51.64
C ASP A 72 20.58 23.64 -51.08
N ILE A 73 21.28 22.77 -51.82
CA ILE A 73 21.66 21.42 -51.34
C ILE A 73 22.49 21.52 -50.05
N ASP A 74 23.54 22.34 -50.04
CA ASP A 74 24.38 22.54 -48.85
C ASP A 74 23.55 23.04 -47.66
N SER A 75 22.60 23.95 -47.90
CA SER A 75 21.69 24.44 -46.86
C SER A 75 20.74 23.36 -46.35
N TYR A 76 20.25 22.47 -47.22
CA TYR A 76 19.39 21.37 -46.81
C TYR A 76 20.15 20.32 -46.00
N GLU A 77 21.41 20.06 -46.33
CA GLU A 77 22.29 19.17 -45.56
C GLU A 77 22.50 19.69 -44.13
N ASP A 78 22.78 20.99 -43.95
CA ASP A 78 22.91 21.63 -42.64
C ASP A 78 21.61 21.55 -41.82
N VAL A 79 20.45 21.78 -42.44
CA VAL A 79 19.14 21.63 -41.77
C VAL A 79 18.90 20.19 -41.36
N ASN A 80 19.29 19.22 -42.20
CA ASN A 80 19.13 17.81 -41.91
C ASN A 80 20.01 17.38 -40.73
N GLU A 81 21.28 17.83 -40.68
CA GLU A 81 22.18 17.57 -39.55
C GLU A 81 21.65 18.17 -38.25
N LYS A 82 21.20 19.44 -38.29
CA LYS A 82 20.57 20.09 -37.13
C LYS A 82 19.35 19.33 -36.63
N THR A 83 18.51 18.88 -37.55
CA THR A 83 17.30 18.10 -37.23
C THR A 83 17.67 16.77 -36.60
N ALA A 84 18.66 16.06 -37.15
CA ALA A 84 19.17 14.81 -36.58
C ALA A 84 19.70 15.00 -35.15
N HIS A 85 20.43 16.08 -34.90
CA HIS A 85 20.90 16.42 -33.56
C HIS A 85 19.74 16.70 -32.59
N ILE A 86 18.73 17.47 -33.01
CA ILE A 86 17.54 17.75 -32.19
C ILE A 86 16.81 16.45 -31.86
N VAL A 87 16.60 15.57 -32.84
CA VAL A 87 15.94 14.27 -32.62
C VAL A 87 16.72 13.41 -31.63
N ALA A 88 18.05 13.33 -31.76
CA ALA A 88 18.89 12.59 -30.83
C ALA A 88 18.82 13.15 -29.40
N ASN A 89 18.88 14.48 -29.26
CA ASN A 89 18.77 15.15 -27.96
C ASN A 89 17.39 14.93 -27.32
N SER A 90 16.30 15.08 -28.09
CA SER A 90 14.95 14.81 -27.61
C SER A 90 14.76 13.35 -27.18
N ALA A 91 15.34 12.39 -27.91
CA ALA A 91 15.33 10.99 -27.51
C ALA A 91 16.05 10.77 -26.16
N GLY A 92 17.19 11.45 -25.95
CA GLY A 92 17.90 11.44 -24.67
C GLY A 92 17.07 12.04 -23.53
N GLN A 93 16.41 13.18 -23.77
CA GLN A 93 15.50 13.79 -22.78
C GLN A 93 14.33 12.87 -22.42
N ILE A 94 13.73 12.19 -23.40
CA ILE A 94 12.67 11.22 -23.15
C ILE A 94 13.17 10.05 -22.29
N ALA A 95 14.39 9.56 -22.53
CA ALA A 95 14.98 8.50 -21.72
C ALA A 95 15.17 8.93 -20.26
N ASN A 96 15.70 10.14 -20.03
CA ASN A 96 15.88 10.70 -18.69
C ASN A 96 14.54 10.90 -17.98
N LEU A 97 13.54 11.48 -18.65
CA LEU A 97 12.20 11.68 -18.08
C LEU A 97 11.52 10.35 -17.73
N LYS A 98 11.77 9.28 -18.49
CA LYS A 98 11.28 7.94 -18.16
C LYS A 98 11.93 7.38 -16.89
N GLU A 99 13.22 7.65 -16.68
CA GLU A 99 13.92 7.24 -15.47
C GLU A 99 13.42 8.03 -14.24
N GLU A 100 13.29 9.35 -14.37
CA GLU A 100 12.71 10.20 -13.33
C GLU A 100 11.28 9.77 -12.97
N LEU A 101 10.46 9.40 -13.97
CA LEU A 101 9.11 8.89 -13.74
C LEU A 101 9.13 7.59 -12.91
N LYS A 102 10.03 6.65 -13.24
CA LYS A 102 10.15 5.39 -12.49
C LYS A 102 10.56 5.64 -11.04
N GLU A 103 11.49 6.56 -10.81
CA GLU A 103 11.90 6.91 -9.45
C GLU A 103 10.76 7.60 -8.68
N ALA A 104 10.02 8.50 -9.32
CA ALA A 104 8.85 9.13 -8.72
C ALA A 104 7.74 8.12 -8.37
N GLN A 105 7.51 7.12 -9.23
CA GLN A 105 6.60 6.01 -8.95
C GLN A 105 7.07 5.20 -7.75
N ARG A 106 8.35 4.85 -7.68
CA ARG A 106 8.93 4.14 -6.55
C ARG A 106 8.73 4.90 -5.22
N ILE A 107 8.97 6.22 -5.24
CA ILE A 107 8.76 7.06 -4.05
C ILE A 107 7.29 7.07 -3.64
N ARG A 108 6.36 7.13 -4.61
CA ARG A 108 4.92 7.02 -4.34
C ARG A 108 4.59 5.67 -3.69
N ASP A 109 5.08 4.57 -4.22
CA ASP A 109 4.80 3.23 -3.71
C ASP A 109 5.32 3.06 -2.28
N HIS A 110 6.54 3.54 -2.01
CA HIS A 110 7.09 3.57 -0.66
C HIS A 110 6.22 4.42 0.28
N LYS A 111 5.76 5.59 -0.17
CA LYS A 111 4.86 6.45 0.63
C LYS A 111 3.55 5.74 0.95
N LEU A 112 2.93 5.08 -0.03
CA LEU A 112 1.70 4.31 0.19
C LEU A 112 1.92 3.18 1.20
N GLN A 113 3.05 2.46 1.12
CA GLN A 113 3.40 1.44 2.12
C GLN A 113 3.58 2.04 3.52
N TYR A 114 4.24 3.20 3.62
CA TYR A 114 4.35 3.90 4.90
C TYR A 114 2.99 4.36 5.42
N ASP A 115 2.09 4.85 4.56
CA ASP A 115 0.75 5.30 4.95
C ASP A 115 -0.12 4.11 5.41
N VAL A 116 0.04 2.92 4.82
CA VAL A 116 -0.60 1.67 5.29
C VAL A 116 -0.10 1.30 6.69
N VAL A 117 1.23 1.24 6.87
CA VAL A 117 1.82 0.90 8.17
C VAL A 117 1.47 1.94 9.23
N ALA A 118 1.46 3.22 8.88
CA ALA A 118 1.08 4.29 9.79
C ALA A 118 -0.39 4.17 10.23
N ARG A 119 -1.30 3.82 9.32
CA ARG A 119 -2.71 3.54 9.67
C ARG A 119 -2.81 2.36 10.62
N GLU A 120 -2.09 1.26 10.37
CA GLU A 120 -2.08 0.11 11.27
C GLU A 120 -1.54 0.49 12.66
N ILE A 121 -0.44 1.25 12.73
CA ILE A 121 0.10 1.77 13.99
C ILE A 121 -0.91 2.66 14.73
N MET A 122 -1.68 3.49 14.01
CA MET A 122 -2.70 4.35 14.63
C MET A 122 -3.89 3.56 15.21
N THR A 123 -4.14 2.32 14.76
CA THR A 123 -5.16 1.45 15.38
C THR A 123 -4.72 0.88 16.73
N LEU A 124 -3.42 0.83 16.98
CA LEU A 124 -2.87 0.36 18.24
C LEU A 124 -2.93 1.50 19.27
N ASP A 125 -3.23 1.15 20.52
CA ASP A 125 -3.16 2.11 21.62
C ASP A 125 -1.77 2.73 21.71
N THR A 126 -1.73 3.97 22.18
CA THR A 126 -0.47 4.69 22.36
C THR A 126 0.41 3.93 23.34
N ARG A 127 1.73 4.01 23.11
CA ARG A 127 2.71 3.39 24.01
C ARG A 127 2.52 3.81 25.47
N ASP A 128 2.20 5.09 25.69
CA ASP A 128 1.92 5.64 27.01
C ASP A 128 0.67 5.01 27.65
N GLY A 129 -0.35 4.68 26.83
CA GLY A 129 -1.54 3.94 27.28
C GLY A 129 -1.20 2.54 27.78
N TYR A 130 -0.33 1.82 27.05
CA TYR A 130 0.19 0.52 27.52
C TYR A 130 1.03 0.65 28.79
N GLU A 131 1.88 1.67 28.92
CA GLU A 131 2.66 1.90 30.14
C GLU A 131 1.77 2.21 31.35
N GLN A 132 0.69 2.98 31.16
CA GLN A 132 -0.30 3.21 32.22
C GLN A 132 -1.03 1.92 32.59
N SER A 133 -1.50 1.14 31.61
CA SER A 133 -2.17 -0.14 31.87
C SER A 133 -1.27 -1.14 32.60
N ILE A 134 0.02 -1.20 32.23
CA ILE A 134 1.02 -2.02 32.95
C ILE A 134 1.15 -1.52 34.39
N GLY A 135 1.29 -0.21 34.62
CA GLY A 135 1.40 0.35 35.96
C GLY A 135 0.14 0.13 36.82
N ASP A 136 -1.05 0.14 36.22
CA ASP A 136 -2.31 -0.22 36.89
C ASP A 136 -2.32 -1.70 37.28
N LEU A 137 -1.97 -2.60 36.37
CA LEU A 137 -1.90 -4.03 36.63
C LEU A 137 -0.85 -4.38 37.69
N GLU A 138 0.30 -3.69 37.70
CA GLU A 138 1.33 -3.87 38.73
C GLU A 138 0.82 -3.48 40.12
N ARG A 139 0.09 -2.36 40.22
CA ARG A 139 -0.57 -1.95 41.47
C ARG A 139 -1.61 -2.96 41.91
N ASP A 140 -2.43 -3.47 41.00
CA ASP A 140 -3.44 -4.49 41.32
C ASP A 140 -2.79 -5.79 41.80
N ILE A 141 -1.68 -6.21 41.18
CA ILE A 141 -0.90 -7.37 41.62
C ILE A 141 -0.35 -7.15 43.04
N GLU A 142 0.14 -5.95 43.36
CA GLU A 142 0.64 -5.64 44.69
C GLU A 142 -0.48 -5.64 45.73
N LEU A 143 -1.65 -5.08 45.39
CA LEU A 143 -2.84 -5.14 46.24
C LEU A 143 -3.27 -6.58 46.51
N LEU A 144 -3.38 -7.41 45.48
CA LEU A 144 -3.74 -8.82 45.61
C LEU A 144 -2.73 -9.62 46.44
N LYS A 145 -1.42 -9.33 46.32
CA LYS A 145 -0.39 -9.95 47.17
C LYS A 145 -0.59 -9.57 48.63
N ASN A 146 -0.86 -8.30 48.91
CA ASN A 146 -1.11 -7.82 50.27
C ASN A 146 -2.40 -8.41 50.86
N GLU A 147 -3.46 -8.53 50.08
CA GLU A 147 -4.69 -9.21 50.50
C GLU A 147 -4.45 -10.69 50.78
N LYS A 148 -3.72 -11.38 49.90
CA LYS A 148 -3.33 -12.78 50.12
C LYS A 148 -2.60 -12.93 51.45
N LEU A 149 -1.59 -12.10 51.72
CA LEU A 149 -0.84 -12.13 52.99
C LEU A 149 -1.75 -11.91 54.20
N LYS A 150 -2.67 -10.95 54.14
CA LYS A 150 -3.66 -10.71 55.22
C LYS A 150 -4.57 -11.92 55.44
N LYS A 151 -5.04 -12.55 54.37
CA LYS A 151 -5.88 -13.76 54.45
C LYS A 151 -5.10 -14.94 55.01
N GLU A 152 -3.85 -15.11 54.63
CA GLU A 152 -2.94 -16.14 55.14
C GLU A 152 -2.70 -15.95 56.65
N GLN A 153 -2.43 -14.72 57.10
CA GLN A 153 -2.31 -14.39 58.52
C GLN A 153 -3.60 -14.67 59.30
N ALA A 154 -4.75 -14.24 58.77
CA ALA A 154 -6.04 -14.52 59.39
C ALA A 154 -6.34 -16.03 59.47
N TYR A 155 -5.93 -16.79 58.45
CA TYR A 155 -6.05 -18.24 58.43
C TYR A 155 -5.20 -18.88 59.54
N ILE A 156 -3.92 -18.50 59.66
CA ILE A 156 -3.02 -19.01 60.71
C ILE A 156 -3.58 -18.67 62.10
N SER A 157 -3.98 -17.42 62.34
CA SER A 157 -4.58 -17.05 63.64
C SER A 157 -5.87 -17.81 63.95
N ARG A 158 -6.67 -18.15 62.93
CA ARG A 158 -7.87 -18.98 63.12
C ARG A 158 -7.49 -20.43 63.41
N GLN A 159 -6.46 -20.96 62.76
CA GLN A 159 -5.92 -22.28 63.03
C GLN A 159 -5.38 -22.39 64.47
N GLU A 160 -4.64 -21.38 64.94
CA GLU A 160 -4.16 -21.29 66.32
C GLU A 160 -5.32 -21.27 67.32
N LYS A 161 -6.35 -20.44 67.09
CA LYS A 161 -7.56 -20.40 67.91
C LYS A 161 -8.29 -21.73 67.93
N TYR A 162 -8.41 -22.41 66.79
CA TYR A 162 -9.02 -23.75 66.74
C TYR A 162 -8.19 -24.79 67.50
N SER A 163 -6.85 -24.74 67.40
CA SER A 163 -5.99 -25.64 68.17
C SER A 163 -6.17 -25.41 69.67
N ALA A 164 -6.20 -24.15 70.12
CA ALA A 164 -6.45 -23.83 71.52
C ALA A 164 -7.83 -24.31 71.99
N LEU A 165 -8.87 -24.14 71.18
CA LEU A 165 -10.21 -24.67 71.48
C LEU A 165 -10.20 -26.21 71.58
N LEU A 166 -9.54 -26.90 70.66
CA LEU A 166 -9.40 -28.36 70.72
C LEU A 166 -8.66 -28.81 71.98
N ASP A 167 -7.63 -28.09 72.40
CA ASP A 167 -6.92 -28.40 73.64
C ASP A 167 -7.78 -28.13 74.88
N THR A 168 -8.58 -27.05 74.90
CA THR A 168 -9.58 -26.84 75.97
C THR A 168 -10.66 -27.91 75.99
N LEU A 169 -11.11 -28.38 74.82
CA LEU A 169 -12.09 -29.46 74.71
C LEU A 169 -11.51 -30.79 75.20
N LYS A 170 -10.26 -31.10 74.86
CA LYS A 170 -9.55 -32.27 75.38
C LYS A 170 -9.36 -32.18 76.90
N ASN A 171 -9.03 -31.01 77.43
CA ASN A 171 -8.92 -30.80 78.86
C ASN A 171 -10.27 -30.99 79.54
N LEU A 172 -11.36 -30.42 79.01
CA LEU A 172 -12.71 -30.64 79.53
C LEU A 172 -13.13 -32.12 79.42
N GLN A 173 -12.79 -32.81 78.33
CA GLN A 173 -13.04 -34.24 78.19
C GLN A 173 -12.27 -35.03 79.24
N LYS A 174 -11.01 -34.66 79.51
CA LYS A 174 -10.20 -35.26 80.56
C LYS A 174 -10.74 -34.95 81.95
N ASP A 175 -11.23 -33.73 82.19
CA ASP A 175 -11.84 -33.33 83.45
C ASP A 175 -13.15 -34.10 83.68
N ILE A 176 -13.97 -34.31 82.64
CA ILE A 176 -15.17 -35.14 82.69
C ILE A 176 -14.82 -36.62 82.92
N GLU A 177 -13.76 -37.12 82.29
CA GLU A 177 -13.29 -38.50 82.47
C GLU A 177 -12.72 -38.71 83.87
N GLN A 178 -11.97 -37.72 84.39
CA GLN A 178 -11.46 -37.71 85.76
C GLN A 178 -12.61 -37.54 86.77
N GLU A 179 -13.61 -36.70 86.51
CA GLU A 179 -14.80 -36.57 87.35
C GLU A 179 -15.64 -37.86 87.31
N ARG A 180 -15.68 -38.57 86.17
CA ARG A 180 -16.27 -39.92 86.09
C ARG A 180 -15.46 -40.95 86.87
N GLU A 181 -14.13 -40.89 86.84
CA GLU A 181 -13.28 -41.76 87.63
C GLU A 181 -13.39 -41.45 89.13
N GLU A 182 -13.41 -40.18 89.53
CA GLU A 182 -13.58 -39.73 90.90
C GLU A 182 -14.99 -40.04 91.42
N ASN A 183 -16.02 -39.88 90.59
CA ASN A 183 -17.37 -40.34 90.90
C ASN A 183 -17.43 -41.86 90.94
N ALA A 184 -16.75 -42.60 90.07
CA ALA A 184 -16.68 -44.06 90.14
C ALA A 184 -15.89 -44.54 91.37
N GLU A 185 -14.87 -43.80 91.82
CA GLU A 185 -14.13 -44.07 93.05
C GLU A 185 -14.93 -43.69 94.30
N MET A 186 -15.67 -42.58 94.28
CA MET A 186 -16.62 -42.22 95.32
C MET A 186 -17.77 -43.21 95.39
N ASP A 187 -18.33 -43.62 94.26
CA ASP A 187 -19.38 -44.64 94.17
C ASP A 187 -18.84 -46.00 94.61
N LYS A 188 -17.58 -46.34 94.29
CA LYS A 188 -16.90 -47.52 94.84
C LYS A 188 -16.67 -47.43 96.35
N ARG A 189 -16.35 -46.25 96.89
CA ARG A 189 -16.24 -45.99 98.34
C ARG A 189 -17.60 -45.99 99.03
N LEU A 190 -18.66 -45.56 98.33
CA LEU A 190 -20.04 -45.59 98.80
C LEU A 190 -20.56 -47.04 98.79
N MET A 191 -20.25 -47.82 97.75
CA MET A 191 -20.56 -49.25 97.68
C MET A 191 -19.77 -50.11 98.69
N ASP A 192 -18.61 -49.66 99.16
CA ASP A 192 -17.89 -50.27 100.30
C ASP A 192 -18.43 -49.82 101.67
N ALA A 193 -19.21 -48.73 101.72
CA ALA A 193 -19.84 -48.21 102.95
C ALA A 193 -21.34 -48.56 103.09
N ASP A 194 -21.99 -49.04 102.03
CA ASP A 194 -23.44 -49.28 101.98
C ASP A 194 -23.80 -50.65 101.39
N ARG A 195 -23.06 -51.69 101.81
CA ARG A 195 -23.28 -53.08 101.42
C ARG A 195 -24.31 -53.79 102.31
N ASP A 196 -25.37 -53.09 102.70
CA ASP A 196 -26.51 -53.68 103.41
C ASP A 196 -27.79 -52.85 103.22
N TYR A 197 -28.37 -52.84 102.01
CA TYR A 197 -29.81 -53.09 101.81
C TYR A 197 -30.17 -53.09 100.31
N GLU A 198 -30.61 -54.25 99.81
CA GLU A 198 -31.32 -54.43 98.54
C GLU A 198 -32.78 -53.95 98.64
N SER A 199 -33.29 -53.30 97.59
CA SER A 199 -34.67 -53.39 97.05
C SER A 199 -34.83 -52.32 95.95
N SER A 200 -34.90 -52.67 94.65
CA SER A 200 -36.06 -53.13 93.85
C SER A 200 -37.02 -52.00 93.38
N ASP A 201 -37.42 -52.12 92.10
CA ASP A 201 -38.39 -51.36 91.25
C ASP A 201 -37.89 -50.10 90.50
N GLU A 202 -37.81 -50.12 89.15
CA GLU A 202 -38.87 -49.94 88.11
C GLU A 202 -39.34 -48.46 88.05
N GLU A 203 -39.41 -47.67 86.98
CA GLU A 203 -39.59 -47.78 85.51
C GLU A 203 -39.17 -46.40 84.91
N ALA A 204 -38.50 -46.31 83.75
CA ALA A 204 -39.01 -45.99 82.39
C ALA A 204 -39.77 -44.66 82.16
N MET A 205 -39.58 -44.14 80.93
CA MET A 205 -40.20 -42.98 80.23
C MET A 205 -39.58 -41.61 80.56
N SER A 206 -38.81 -40.95 79.69
CA SER A 206 -39.10 -40.43 78.34
C SER A 206 -40.26 -39.43 78.29
N GLU A 207 -40.01 -38.33 77.57
CA GLU A 207 -40.94 -37.35 76.96
C GLU A 207 -40.82 -35.92 77.57
N THR A 208 -40.09 -34.97 76.95
CA THR A 208 -40.35 -34.13 75.74
C THR A 208 -41.19 -32.88 76.03
N GLY A 209 -40.72 -31.74 75.51
CA GLY A 209 -41.45 -30.46 75.38
C GLY A 209 -40.84 -29.36 76.26
N GLU A 210 -40.52 -28.15 75.79
CA GLU A 210 -41.10 -27.37 74.72
C GLU A 210 -40.06 -26.38 74.15
N GLU A 211 -39.97 -26.24 72.82
CA GLU A 211 -39.48 -25.03 72.16
C GLU A 211 -40.63 -24.48 71.30
N GLU A 212 -41.02 -23.24 71.58
CA GLU A 212 -41.92 -22.44 70.74
C GLU A 212 -41.14 -21.27 70.10
N ASN A 213 -41.50 -21.06 68.83
CA ASN A 213 -41.70 -19.80 68.12
C ASN A 213 -40.65 -19.24 67.13
N LYS A 214 -41.14 -19.20 65.87
CA LYS A 214 -41.25 -18.06 64.92
C LYS A 214 -39.98 -17.58 64.22
N GLU A 215 -39.86 -17.86 62.92
CA GLU A 215 -40.42 -17.13 61.75
C GLU A 215 -39.52 -15.97 61.26
N GLU A 216 -39.43 -15.88 59.93
CA GLU A 216 -39.10 -14.73 59.06
C GLU A 216 -37.73 -14.73 58.33
N GLU A 217 -37.77 -15.20 57.07
CA GLU A 217 -37.12 -14.56 55.89
C GLU A 217 -37.56 -13.07 55.80
N PRO A 218 -36.85 -12.09 55.15
CA PRO A 218 -36.41 -12.22 53.74
C PRO A 218 -35.29 -11.25 53.21
N THR A 219 -34.98 -11.40 51.91
CA THR A 219 -34.51 -10.35 50.94
C THR A 219 -33.07 -9.80 51.05
N VAL A 220 -32.36 -9.24 50.05
CA VAL A 220 -32.37 -9.13 48.57
C VAL A 220 -31.06 -8.38 48.22
N ASN A 221 -30.53 -8.61 47.00
CA ASN A 221 -29.67 -7.73 46.16
C ASN A 221 -28.13 -7.71 46.26
N GLY A 222 -27.54 -7.74 45.05
CA GLY A 222 -26.31 -7.03 44.68
C GLY A 222 -25.33 -7.90 43.89
N THR A 223 -25.52 -8.08 42.57
CA THR A 223 -24.73 -7.46 41.47
C THR A 223 -23.24 -7.90 41.45
N SER A 224 -22.63 -8.36 40.36
CA SER A 224 -22.59 -7.73 39.03
C SER A 224 -21.80 -8.59 38.00
N HIS A 225 -22.30 -8.56 36.77
CA HIS A 225 -21.65 -8.70 35.45
C HIS A 225 -20.71 -9.86 35.09
N ARG A 226 -21.25 -10.76 34.26
CA ARG A 226 -20.54 -11.61 33.29
C ARG A 226 -21.35 -11.62 31.98
N PHE A 227 -20.64 -11.64 30.84
CA PHE A 227 -21.08 -11.65 29.43
C PHE A 227 -21.42 -10.27 28.81
N LYS A 228 -20.58 -9.67 27.95
CA LYS A 228 -20.21 -9.94 26.53
C LYS A 228 -21.37 -9.81 25.55
N GLU A 229 -21.44 -8.63 24.92
CA GLU A 229 -22.05 -8.44 23.60
C GLU A 229 -21.13 -7.50 22.80
N ARG A 230 -20.59 -8.01 21.70
CA ARG A 230 -19.96 -7.25 20.63
C ARG A 230 -21.07 -6.94 19.64
N ASN A 231 -21.31 -5.66 19.36
CA ASN A 231 -22.03 -5.26 18.16
C ASN A 231 -20.96 -4.96 17.11
N ASP A 232 -20.96 -5.79 16.08
CA ASP A 232 -20.33 -5.54 14.80
C ASP A 232 -21.34 -4.71 13.98
N ASP A 233 -20.99 -3.46 13.66
CA ASP A 233 -21.67 -2.65 12.64
C ASP A 233 -20.59 -2.21 11.64
N ASP A 234 -20.37 -3.06 10.64
CA ASP A 234 -19.60 -2.82 9.41
C ASP A 234 -20.60 -2.59 8.26
N GLU A 235 -20.82 -1.33 7.86
CA GLU A 235 -21.45 -0.86 6.61
C GLU A 235 -21.33 0.68 6.64
N GLU A 236 -20.78 1.47 5.71
CA GLU A 236 -20.48 1.35 4.29
C GLU A 236 -19.33 2.32 3.94
N GLY A 237 -18.63 2.09 2.83
CA GLY A 237 -17.67 3.05 2.28
C GLY A 237 -16.73 2.48 1.23
N LEU A 238 -17.27 1.69 0.30
CA LEU A 238 -16.60 1.30 -0.94
C LEU A 238 -16.87 2.39 -1.99
N ASP A 239 -15.88 3.23 -2.25
CA ASP A 239 -15.82 4.06 -3.47
C ASP A 239 -14.40 3.96 -4.07
N ASP A 240 -14.31 3.13 -5.11
CA ASP A 240 -13.60 3.32 -6.37
C ASP A 240 -12.12 3.77 -6.37
N GLU A 241 -11.20 2.79 -6.34
CA GLU A 241 -9.91 2.92 -7.05
C GLU A 241 -9.93 2.05 -8.32
N GLU A 242 -10.18 2.71 -9.45
CA GLU A 242 -9.94 2.15 -10.78
C GLU A 242 -8.47 1.73 -10.92
N GLY A 243 -8.24 0.41 -10.87
CA GLY A 243 -7.01 -0.19 -11.34
C GLY A 243 -6.88 -0.01 -12.85
N MET A 244 -6.04 0.93 -13.28
CA MET A 244 -5.63 1.06 -14.67
C MET A 244 -4.68 -0.10 -15.01
N VAL A 245 -5.22 -1.20 -15.53
CA VAL A 245 -4.44 -2.28 -16.14
C VAL A 245 -3.90 -1.76 -17.47
N ILE A 246 -2.59 -1.52 -17.54
CA ILE A 246 -1.92 -1.27 -18.81
C ILE A 246 -1.57 -2.63 -19.40
N ASP A 247 -2.29 -3.00 -20.46
CA ASP A 247 -2.00 -4.16 -21.30
C ASP A 247 -0.62 -3.98 -21.97
N ASP A 248 0.40 -4.59 -21.39
CA ASP A 248 1.70 -4.83 -22.04
C ASP A 248 1.57 -6.01 -23.02
N GLU A 249 0.81 -5.84 -24.11
CA GLU A 249 0.78 -6.83 -25.19
C GLU A 249 0.58 -6.23 -26.58
N VAL A 250 1.41 -5.25 -26.96
CA VAL A 250 1.62 -4.89 -28.39
C VAL A 250 3.10 -4.62 -28.66
N ALA A 251 3.93 -5.64 -28.50
CA ALA A 251 5.33 -5.60 -28.93
C ALA A 251 5.81 -6.95 -29.51
N ALA A 252 5.00 -7.60 -30.34
CA ALA A 252 5.46 -8.71 -31.18
C ALA A 252 4.54 -8.89 -32.39
N GLY A 253 4.81 -8.19 -33.49
CA GLY A 253 4.12 -8.50 -34.75
C GLY A 253 4.13 -7.39 -35.79
N ARG A 254 5.29 -7.15 -36.42
CA ARG A 254 5.38 -6.65 -37.79
C ARG A 254 6.76 -7.00 -38.36
N SER A 255 6.83 -8.20 -38.93
CA SER A 255 7.62 -8.46 -40.15
C SER A 255 6.95 -7.78 -41.34
#